data_AF-A0A955QZD7-F1
#
_entry.id   AF-A0A955QZD7-F1
#
_cell.length_a   1.000
_cell.length_b   1.000
_cell.length_c   1.000
_cell.angle_alpha   90.00
_cell.angle_beta   90.00
_cell.angle_gamma   90.00
#
_symmetry.space_group_name_H-M   'P 1'
#
loop_
_entity.id
_entity.type
_entity.pdbx_description
1 polymer ?
#
loop_
_entity_poly.entity_id
_entity_poly.type
_entity_poly.pdbx_seq_one_letter_code
_entity_poly.pdbx_strand_id
1 'polypeptide(L)'
;MAGNKVAGDIGEKEVVDKVPCPNCGKKLMQLPENYPLYDLQCTGCSFRAQVKTNRSKPSDEIFGAGWDIMEKVLKSGFMIPPLFANFKYKNKGVECQTILFYPFIPKGNLKKRQLSATARRANYRMFNYKGLSKLPNFVVYENM
;
A
#
# COMPACT_ATOMS: atom_id res chain seq x y z
N MET A 1 14.04 7.17 -9.89
CA MET A 1 13.31 5.88 -9.94
C MET A 1 13.86 4.85 -8.95
N ALA A 2 15.18 4.73 -8.76
CA ALA A 2 15.75 3.95 -7.64
C ALA A 2 15.18 4.37 -6.28
N GLY A 3 14.98 5.67 -6.07
CA GLY A 3 14.40 6.20 -4.83
C GLY A 3 12.98 5.74 -4.49
N ASN A 4 12.15 5.36 -5.48
CA ASN A 4 10.79 4.88 -5.20
C ASN A 4 10.77 3.40 -4.81
N LYS A 5 11.62 2.56 -5.43
CA LYS A 5 11.78 1.15 -5.00
C LYS A 5 12.34 1.12 -3.58
N VAL A 6 13.44 1.84 -3.35
CA VAL A 6 14.08 1.94 -2.03
C VAL A 6 13.12 2.48 -0.97
N ALA A 7 12.30 3.49 -1.29
CA ALA A 7 11.29 3.99 -0.35
C ALA A 7 10.17 2.97 -0.07
N GLY A 8 9.80 2.14 -1.05
CA GLY A 8 8.89 1.01 -0.88
C GLY A 8 9.48 -0.02 0.07
N ASP A 9 10.67 -0.53 -0.25
CA ASP A 9 11.37 -1.57 0.51
C ASP A 9 11.61 -1.14 1.97
N ILE A 10 11.99 0.12 2.20
CA ILE A 10 12.13 0.69 3.56
C ILE A 10 10.77 0.77 4.25
N GLY A 11 9.73 1.22 3.55
CA GLY A 11 8.41 1.37 4.16
C GLY A 11 7.74 0.04 4.50
N GLU A 12 8.01 -1.03 3.75
CA GLU A 12 7.59 -2.39 4.12
C GLU A 12 8.24 -2.86 5.42
N LYS A 13 9.57 -2.65 5.54
CA LYS A 13 10.31 -2.96 6.78
C LYS A 13 9.78 -2.16 7.96
N GLU A 14 9.52 -0.86 7.78
CA GLU A 14 8.95 -0.02 8.84
C GLU A 14 7.59 -0.53 9.31
N VAL A 15 6.72 -1.02 8.42
CA VAL A 15 5.45 -1.62 8.82
C VAL A 15 5.69 -2.91 9.61
N VAL A 16 6.62 -3.76 9.20
CA VAL A 16 6.99 -4.98 9.93
C VAL A 16 7.50 -4.67 11.34
N ASP A 17 8.31 -3.62 11.49
CA ASP A 17 8.95 -3.26 12.76
C ASP A 17 7.98 -2.57 13.73
N LYS A 18 7.04 -1.76 13.20
CA LYS A 18 6.21 -0.86 14.01
C LYS A 18 4.79 -1.36 14.24
N VAL A 19 4.26 -2.20 13.35
CA VAL A 19 2.83 -2.54 13.32
C VAL A 19 2.65 -4.02 13.67
N PRO A 20 1.95 -4.36 14.79
CA PRO A 20 1.52 -5.72 15.04
C PRO A 20 0.44 -6.13 14.03
N CYS A 21 0.26 -7.43 13.78
CA CYS A 21 -0.77 -7.90 12.88
C CYS A 21 -2.16 -7.41 13.33
N PRO A 22 -2.94 -6.74 12.47
CA PRO A 22 -4.24 -6.18 12.84
C PRO A 22 -5.30 -7.27 13.10
N ASN A 23 -5.04 -8.51 12.68
CA ASN A 23 -5.95 -9.63 12.88
C ASN A 23 -5.70 -10.39 14.20
N CYS A 24 -4.43 -10.61 14.58
CA CYS A 24 -4.11 -11.46 15.75
C CYS A 24 -2.97 -10.94 16.65
N GLY A 25 -2.45 -9.74 16.41
CA GLY A 25 -1.41 -9.10 17.22
C GLY A 25 0.02 -9.65 17.06
N LYS A 26 0.21 -10.78 16.36
CA LYS A 26 1.56 -11.36 16.11
C LYS A 26 2.37 -10.54 15.10
N LYS A 27 3.67 -10.82 15.00
CA LYS A 27 4.57 -10.12 14.06
C LYS A 27 4.17 -10.32 12.60
N LEU A 28 4.43 -9.30 11.79
CA LEU A 28 4.41 -9.39 10.34
C LEU A 28 5.80 -9.82 9.83
N MET A 29 5.85 -10.33 8.60
CA MET A 29 7.08 -10.64 7.87
C MET A 29 6.92 -10.22 6.41
N GLN A 30 8.03 -9.84 5.77
CA GLN A 30 8.04 -9.55 4.33
C GLN A 30 7.89 -10.84 3.53
N LEU A 31 7.12 -10.76 2.45
CA LEU A 31 7.06 -11.80 1.43
C LEU A 31 8.23 -11.65 0.44
N PRO A 32 8.56 -12.69 -0.35
CA PRO A 32 9.62 -12.60 -1.35
C PRO A 32 9.36 -11.48 -2.36
N GLU A 33 10.44 -10.93 -2.95
CA GLU A 33 10.29 -9.95 -4.02
C GLU A 33 9.41 -10.48 -5.16
N ASN A 34 8.59 -9.60 -5.75
CA ASN A 34 7.64 -9.92 -6.81
C ASN A 34 6.55 -10.92 -6.41
N TYR A 35 6.34 -11.19 -5.11
CA TYR A 35 5.16 -11.92 -4.67
C TYR A 35 3.90 -11.20 -5.16
N PRO A 36 2.98 -11.88 -5.87
CA PRO A 36 1.82 -11.21 -6.45
C PRO A 36 0.95 -10.55 -5.38
N LEU A 37 0.66 -9.26 -5.57
CA LEU A 37 -0.29 -8.43 -4.80
C LEU A 37 0.02 -8.10 -3.35
N TYR A 38 0.69 -8.99 -2.63
CA TYR A 38 0.93 -8.88 -1.20
C TYR A 38 2.40 -8.63 -0.93
N ASP A 39 2.67 -7.73 0.01
CA ASP A 39 4.03 -7.36 0.41
C ASP A 39 4.36 -8.02 1.77
N LEU A 40 3.36 -8.18 2.65
CA LEU A 40 3.53 -8.71 4.00
C LEU A 40 2.60 -9.89 4.30
N GLN A 41 3.03 -10.75 5.23
CA GLN A 41 2.25 -11.82 5.83
C GLN A 41 2.42 -11.85 7.35
N CYS A 42 1.37 -12.17 8.11
CA CYS A 42 1.48 -12.45 9.53
C CYS A 42 2.11 -13.83 9.78
N THR A 43 3.03 -13.91 10.74
CA THR A 43 3.71 -15.16 11.11
C THR A 43 2.83 -16.17 11.83
N GLY A 44 1.60 -15.82 12.24
CA GLY A 44 0.77 -16.73 13.02
C GLY A 44 -0.70 -16.87 12.67
N CYS A 45 -1.27 -16.06 11.78
CA CYS A 45 -2.64 -16.25 11.28
C CYS A 45 -2.75 -16.20 9.75
N SER A 46 -1.62 -16.15 9.03
CA SER A 46 -1.57 -16.07 7.57
C SER A 46 -2.28 -14.88 6.94
N PHE A 47 -2.66 -13.87 7.73
CA PHE A 47 -3.14 -12.57 7.23
C PHE A 47 -2.11 -11.97 6.28
N ARG A 48 -2.55 -11.44 5.14
CA ARG A 48 -1.68 -10.80 4.14
C ARG A 48 -2.19 -9.41 3.79
N ALA A 49 -1.26 -8.50 3.54
CA ALA A 49 -1.57 -7.14 3.14
C ALA A 49 -0.56 -6.60 2.14
N GLN A 50 -1.00 -5.59 1.39
CA GLN A 50 -0.16 -4.75 0.57
C GLN A 50 0.31 -3.54 1.39
N VAL A 51 1.50 -3.01 1.09
CA VAL A 51 2.04 -1.77 1.66
C VAL A 51 2.22 -0.75 0.54
N LYS A 52 1.85 0.50 0.80
CA LYS A 52 2.17 1.62 -0.08
C LYS A 52 2.71 2.79 0.73
N THR A 53 3.95 3.17 0.43
CA THR A 53 4.66 4.28 1.10
C THR A 53 4.50 5.56 0.31
N ASN A 54 4.05 6.63 0.97
CA ASN A 54 3.85 7.95 0.39
C ASN A 54 4.64 9.01 1.18
N ARG A 55 5.31 9.92 0.47
CA ARG A 55 6.06 11.04 1.06
C ARG A 55 5.20 12.30 1.17
N SER A 56 3.99 12.12 1.67
CA SER A 56 2.99 13.18 1.82
C SER A 56 2.17 12.92 3.07
N LYS A 57 1.39 13.93 3.49
CA LYS A 57 0.31 13.71 4.45
C LYS A 57 -0.71 12.71 3.88
N PRO A 58 -1.54 12.07 4.74
CA PRO A 58 -2.65 11.26 4.30
C PRO A 58 -3.46 11.95 3.20
N SER A 59 -3.63 11.27 2.07
CA SER A 59 -4.30 11.80 0.88
C SER A 59 -5.43 10.89 0.42
N ASP A 60 -6.41 11.46 -0.27
CA ASP A 60 -7.56 10.71 -0.77
C ASP A 60 -7.21 9.77 -1.93
N GLU A 61 -6.17 10.10 -2.69
CA GLU A 61 -5.65 9.30 -3.80
C GLU A 61 -4.17 8.98 -3.57
N ILE A 62 -3.78 7.72 -3.74
CA ILE A 62 -2.39 7.27 -3.70
C ILE A 62 -2.10 6.30 -4.86
N PHE A 63 -0.83 6.21 -5.26
CA PHE A 63 -0.42 5.31 -6.33
C PHE A 63 -0.53 3.84 -5.92
N GLY A 64 -1.14 3.04 -6.80
CA GLY A 64 -1.19 1.58 -6.69
C GLY A 64 -0.08 0.91 -7.49
N ALA A 65 -0.38 -0.28 -8.00
CA ALA A 65 0.57 -1.12 -8.74
C ALA A 65 0.20 -1.22 -10.23
N GLY A 66 0.79 -2.18 -10.94
CA GLY A 66 0.39 -2.54 -12.30
C GLY A 66 -1.05 -3.03 -12.36
N TRP A 67 -1.78 -2.64 -13.39
CA TRP A 67 -3.19 -3.01 -13.56
C TRP A 67 -3.37 -4.50 -13.90
N ASP A 68 -2.44 -5.09 -14.63
CA ASP A 68 -2.63 -6.42 -15.24
C ASP A 68 -2.82 -7.54 -14.21
N ILE A 69 -2.04 -7.53 -13.14
CA ILE A 69 -2.17 -8.52 -12.04
C ILE A 69 -3.47 -8.27 -11.29
N MET A 70 -3.77 -7.01 -10.95
CA MET A 70 -5.01 -6.65 -10.26
C MET A 70 -6.25 -7.02 -11.08
N GLU A 71 -6.22 -6.84 -12.40
CA GLU A 71 -7.33 -7.21 -13.27
C GLU A 71 -7.58 -8.72 -13.27
N LYS A 72 -6.53 -9.54 -13.33
CA LYS A 72 -6.66 -11.00 -13.25
C LYS A 72 -7.30 -11.42 -11.92
N VAL A 73 -6.85 -10.83 -10.82
CA VAL A 73 -7.36 -11.09 -9.47
C VAL A 73 -8.85 -10.78 -9.36
N LEU A 74 -9.25 -9.60 -9.83
CA LEU A 74 -10.66 -9.19 -9.85
C LEU A 74 -11.51 -10.06 -10.78
N LYS A 75 -10.97 -10.51 -11.92
CA LYS A 75 -11.66 -11.43 -12.84
C LYS A 75 -11.82 -12.83 -12.24
N SER A 76 -10.88 -13.27 -11.42
CA SER A 76 -10.95 -14.52 -10.67
C SER A 76 -11.84 -14.45 -9.42
N GLY A 77 -12.53 -13.33 -9.18
CA GLY A 77 -13.45 -13.18 -8.04
C GLY A 77 -12.77 -12.90 -6.70
N PHE A 78 -11.45 -12.71 -6.68
CA PHE A 78 -10.73 -12.36 -5.46
C PHE A 78 -10.94 -10.88 -5.09
N MET A 79 -10.94 -10.62 -3.79
CA MET A 79 -11.00 -9.27 -3.25
C MET A 79 -9.67 -8.54 -3.43
N ILE A 80 -9.74 -7.21 -3.41
CA ILE A 80 -8.55 -6.36 -3.33
C ILE A 80 -7.87 -6.63 -1.99
N PRO A 81 -6.53 -6.80 -1.96
CA PRO A 81 -5.79 -6.98 -0.72
C PRO A 81 -6.07 -5.87 0.29
N PRO A 82 -6.11 -6.18 1.60
CA PRO A 82 -5.98 -5.18 2.65
C PRO A 82 -4.70 -4.34 2.44
N LEU A 83 -4.73 -3.08 2.85
CA LEU A 83 -3.68 -2.11 2.54
C LEU A 83 -3.18 -1.42 3.80
N PHE A 84 -1.86 -1.42 3.99
CA PHE A 84 -1.16 -0.45 4.83
C PHE A 84 -0.69 0.72 3.99
N ALA A 85 -1.21 1.92 4.25
CA ALA A 85 -0.73 3.16 3.67
C ALA A 85 0.22 3.84 4.66
N ASN A 86 1.52 3.81 4.37
CA ASN A 86 2.58 4.39 5.20
C ASN A 86 2.88 5.81 4.70
N PHE A 87 2.43 6.83 5.44
CA PHE A 87 2.62 8.24 5.13
C PHE A 87 3.79 8.81 5.92
N LYS A 88 4.74 9.42 5.24
CA LYS A 88 5.90 10.10 5.82
C LYS A 88 5.93 11.54 5.34
N TYR A 89 5.95 12.51 6.24
CA TYR A 89 5.89 13.92 5.87
C TYR A 89 6.58 14.79 6.91
N LYS A 90 6.99 15.99 6.49
CA LYS A 90 7.50 17.01 7.40
C LYS A 90 6.37 17.92 7.86
N ASN A 91 6.29 18.18 9.15
CA ASN A 91 5.42 19.20 9.74
C ASN A 91 6.26 20.19 10.54
N LYS A 92 6.34 21.45 10.09
CA LYS A 92 7.17 22.50 10.73
C LYS A 92 8.63 22.07 10.98
N GLY A 93 9.21 21.28 10.08
CA GLY A 93 10.58 20.77 10.19
C GLY A 93 10.74 19.46 10.96
N VAL A 94 9.68 18.98 11.63
CA VAL A 94 9.66 17.69 12.34
C VAL A 94 9.25 16.58 11.36
N GLU A 95 9.94 15.44 11.42
CA GLU A 95 9.60 14.25 10.64
C GLU A 95 8.43 13.50 11.30
N CYS A 96 7.28 13.49 10.63
CA CYS A 96 6.08 12.78 11.08
C CYS A 96 5.87 11.51 10.25
N GLN A 97 5.22 10.53 10.87
CA GLN A 97 4.82 9.30 10.21
C GLN A 97 3.47 8.82 10.71
N THR A 98 2.60 8.44 9.78
CA THR A 98 1.30 7.84 10.07
C THR A 98 1.11 6.61 9.21
N ILE A 99 0.75 5.48 9.81
CA ILE A 99 0.42 4.25 9.08
C ILE A 99 -1.07 3.98 9.27
N LEU A 100 -1.79 4.00 8.15
CA LEU A 100 -3.22 3.69 8.11
C LEU A 100 -3.43 2.28 7.56
N PHE A 101 -4.29 1.50 8.21
CA PHE A 101 -4.69 0.18 7.77
C PHE A 101 -6.12 0.20 7.23
N TYR A 102 -6.27 -0.15 5.96
CA TYR A 102 -7.55 -0.32 5.28
C TYR A 102 -7.85 -1.83 5.19
N PRO A 103 -8.77 -2.37 6.02
CA PRO A 103 -9.09 -3.79 6.02
C PRO A 103 -9.82 -4.22 4.74
N PHE A 104 -10.54 -3.29 4.11
CA PHE A 104 -11.35 -3.54 2.93
C PHE A 104 -11.31 -2.35 1.99
N ILE A 105 -11.05 -2.62 0.71
CA ILE A 105 -11.06 -1.63 -0.36
C ILE A 105 -12.02 -2.12 -1.45
N PRO A 106 -13.14 -1.40 -1.69
CA PRO A 106 -14.05 -1.74 -2.77
C PRO A 106 -13.41 -1.57 -4.16
N LYS A 107 -13.88 -2.34 -5.15
CA LYS A 107 -13.45 -2.21 -6.56
C LYS A 107 -13.66 -0.80 -7.12
N GLY A 108 -14.70 -0.11 -6.67
CA GLY A 108 -15.00 1.28 -7.05
C GLY A 108 -13.93 2.29 -6.63
N ASN A 109 -13.06 1.92 -5.69
CA ASN A 109 -11.94 2.73 -5.21
C ASN A 109 -10.64 2.51 -6.01
N LEU A 110 -10.68 1.71 -7.08
CA LEU A 110 -9.58 1.62 -8.03
C LEU A 110 -9.84 2.52 -9.23
N LYS A 111 -8.87 3.38 -9.53
CA LYS A 111 -8.86 4.26 -10.70
C LYS A 111 -7.79 3.79 -11.67
N LYS A 112 -8.18 3.24 -12.82
CA LYS A 112 -7.22 2.85 -13.86
C LYS A 112 -6.49 4.10 -14.37
N ARG A 113 -5.19 3.97 -14.62
CA ARG A 113 -4.32 5.00 -15.16
C ARG A 113 -3.37 4.39 -16.17
N GLN A 114 -3.14 5.06 -17.28
CA GLN A 114 -2.16 4.65 -18.27
C GLN A 114 -1.07 5.72 -18.35
N LEU A 115 0.19 5.29 -18.41
CA LEU A 115 1.30 6.22 -18.63
C LEU A 115 1.30 6.72 -20.08
N SER A 116 1.79 7.94 -20.30
CA SER A 116 1.88 8.53 -21.65
C SER A 116 2.79 7.70 -22.55
N ALA A 117 2.63 7.86 -23.87
CA ALA A 117 3.50 7.23 -24.86
C ALA A 117 4.97 7.67 -24.75
N THR A 118 5.22 8.86 -24.17
CA THR A 118 6.55 9.42 -23.95
C THR A 118 7.18 9.01 -22.61
N ALA A 119 6.43 8.32 -21.74
CA ALA A 119 6.97 7.87 -20.47
C ALA A 119 8.00 6.75 -20.68
N ARG A 120 8.97 6.63 -19.76
CA ARG A 120 9.98 5.54 -19.79
C ARG A 120 9.37 4.15 -19.91
N ARG A 121 8.19 3.93 -19.30
CA ARG A 121 7.37 2.73 -19.51
C ARG A 121 6.12 3.14 -20.29
N ALA A 122 6.32 3.43 -21.58
CA ALA A 122 5.26 3.93 -22.45
C ALA A 122 4.02 3.03 -22.38
N ASN A 123 2.84 3.63 -22.26
CA ASN A 123 1.56 2.93 -22.24
C ASN A 123 1.36 1.91 -21.09
N TYR A 124 2.24 1.91 -20.08
CA TYR A 124 2.10 0.96 -18.98
C TYR A 124 0.81 1.25 -18.18
N ARG A 125 0.01 0.19 -17.98
CA ARG A 125 -1.26 0.26 -17.27
C ARG A 125 -1.06 0.07 -15.79
N MET A 126 -1.55 1.02 -15.02
CA MET A 126 -1.47 1.06 -13.56
C MET A 126 -2.84 1.39 -12.98
N PHE A 127 -2.92 1.43 -11.66
CA PHE A 127 -4.07 2.01 -10.99
C PHE A 127 -3.63 2.88 -9.82
N ASN A 128 -4.53 3.75 -9.39
CA ASN A 128 -4.45 4.46 -8.14
C ASN A 128 -5.57 3.97 -7.22
N TYR A 129 -5.31 3.97 -5.92
CA TYR A 129 -6.37 3.93 -4.92
C TYR A 129 -6.96 5.34 -4.82
N LYS A 130 -8.28 5.48 -4.88
CA LYS A 130 -9.01 6.77 -4.76
C LYS A 130 -10.10 6.70 -3.70
N GLY A 131 -10.51 7.85 -3.18
CA GLY A 131 -11.58 7.91 -2.17
C GLY A 131 -11.17 7.30 -0.83
N LEU A 132 -9.86 7.20 -0.54
CA LEU A 132 -9.36 6.56 0.68
C LEU A 132 -9.79 7.29 1.94
N SER A 133 -9.93 8.62 1.89
CA SER A 133 -10.37 9.43 3.04
C SER A 133 -11.78 9.08 3.52
N LYS A 134 -12.59 8.43 2.67
CA LYS A 134 -13.96 8.01 2.96
C LYS A 134 -14.09 6.56 3.37
N LEU A 135 -13.01 5.77 3.26
CA LEU A 135 -13.03 4.36 3.63
C LEU A 135 -12.74 4.19 5.13
N PRO A 136 -13.41 3.24 5.81
CA PRO A 136 -13.04 2.83 7.15
C PRO A 136 -11.57 2.38 7.20
N ASN A 137 -10.84 2.90 8.18
CA ASN A 137 -9.44 2.58 8.39
C ASN A 137 -9.09 2.65 9.87
N PHE A 138 -7.96 2.06 10.21
CA PHE A 138 -7.37 2.12 11.54
C PHE A 138 -6.04 2.87 11.48
N VAL A 139 -5.82 3.80 12.40
CA VAL A 139 -4.47 4.31 12.66
C VAL A 139 -3.73 3.23 13.45
N VAL A 140 -2.77 2.56 12.80
CA VAL A 140 -2.02 1.45 13.42
C VAL A 140 -0.63 1.87 13.91
N TYR A 141 -0.18 3.05 13.52
CA TYR A 141 1.01 3.70 14.05
C TYR A 141 0.94 5.21 13.75
N GLU A 142 1.35 6.03 14.71
CA GLU A 142 1.49 7.47 14.54
C GLU A 142 2.66 8.01 15.35
N ASN A 143 3.48 8.84 14.72
CA ASN A 143 4.54 9.61 15.35
C ASN A 143 4.48 11.05 14.81
N MET A 144 4.31 12.01 15.71
CA MET A 144 4.13 13.44 15.39
C MET A 144 5.39 14.25 15.68
#